data_AF-A0AB32XBN4-F1
#
_entry.id   AF-A0AB32XBN4-F1
#
_cell.length_a   1.000
_cell.length_b   1.000
_cell.length_c   1.000
_cell.angle_alpha   90.00
_cell.angle_beta   90.00
_cell.angle_gamma   90.00
#
_symmetry.space_group_name_H-M   'P 1'
#
loop_
_entity.id
_entity.type
_entity.pdbx_description
1 polymer ?
#
loop_
_entity_poly.entity_id
_entity_poly.type
_entity_poly.pdbx_seq_one_letter_code
_entity_poly.pdbx_strand_id
1 'polypeptide(L)'
;MNSKQKKKEVKTWRPLVNVLFTLLFCVVFPFVWWLFATVDYHNQKITNLAICISVIVIYSLLIIGLNILLHYFKVLNIRSYNFNIPILSVFLWIILTSYISKFNIYARVGVAIAVVVVITLIVNFTTGKIEDNMEKKAKQLEEEKLKKEIEDLNK
;
A
#
# COMPACT_ATOMS: atom_id res chain seq x y z
N MET A 1 18.98 -41.56 16.23
CA MET A 1 19.15 -41.15 14.81
C MET A 1 18.20 -40.00 14.55
N ASN A 2 18.73 -38.78 14.34
CA ASN A 2 17.96 -37.53 14.33
C ASN A 2 17.31 -37.31 12.95
N SER A 3 16.01 -37.54 12.82
CA SER A 3 15.27 -37.22 11.60
C SER A 3 15.09 -35.71 11.49
N LYS A 4 15.97 -35.06 10.73
CA LYS A 4 15.78 -33.68 10.25
C LYS A 4 14.45 -33.60 9.49
N GLN A 5 13.40 -33.10 10.14
CA GLN A 5 12.16 -32.71 9.49
C GLN A 5 12.49 -31.66 8.42
N LYS A 6 12.51 -32.07 7.15
CA LYS A 6 12.51 -31.14 6.01
C LYS A 6 11.22 -30.32 6.10
N LYS A 7 11.32 -29.08 6.59
CA LYS A 7 10.25 -28.08 6.44
C LYS A 7 9.91 -28.01 4.95
N LYS A 8 8.71 -28.48 4.56
CA LYS A 8 8.17 -28.23 3.22
C LYS A 8 8.07 -26.72 3.07
N GLU A 9 8.92 -26.12 2.24
CA GLU A 9 8.78 -24.73 1.84
C GLU A 9 7.47 -24.59 1.06
N VAL A 10 6.43 -24.12 1.73
CA VAL A 10 5.17 -23.74 1.07
C VAL A 10 5.49 -22.49 0.25
N LYS A 11 5.78 -22.68 -1.04
CA LYS A 11 5.94 -21.57 -2.00
C LYS A 11 4.65 -20.75 -2.00
N THR A 12 4.68 -19.66 -1.24
CA THR A 12 3.54 -18.77 -1.11
C THR A 12 3.65 -17.74 -2.23
N TRP A 13 2.71 -17.71 -3.17
CA TRP A 13 2.71 -16.75 -4.29
C TRP A 13 2.36 -15.31 -3.88
N ARG A 14 1.92 -15.11 -2.62
CA ARG A 14 1.49 -13.81 -2.08
C ARG A 14 2.52 -12.68 -2.21
N PRO A 15 3.84 -12.88 -1.93
CA PRO A 15 4.82 -11.82 -2.12
C PRO A 15 4.93 -11.39 -3.58
N LEU A 16 4.83 -12.33 -4.52
CA LEU A 16 4.89 -12.05 -5.94
C LEU A 16 3.65 -11.26 -6.40
N VAL A 17 2.46 -11.65 -5.92
CA VAL A 17 1.22 -10.89 -6.18
C VAL A 17 1.28 -9.48 -5.60
N ASN A 18 1.82 -9.32 -4.37
CA ASN A 18 2.04 -8.00 -3.77
C ASN A 18 2.93 -7.13 -4.65
N VAL A 19 4.11 -7.63 -5.05
CA VAL A 19 5.06 -6.87 -5.87
C VAL A 19 4.44 -6.51 -7.22
N LEU A 20 3.76 -7.46 -7.87
CA LEU A 20 3.13 -7.23 -9.16
C LEU A 20 2.04 -6.15 -9.05
N PHE A 21 1.22 -6.20 -7.99
CA PHE A 21 0.20 -5.19 -7.71
C PHE A 21 0.83 -3.81 -7.47
N THR A 22 1.84 -3.72 -6.61
CA THR A 22 2.55 -2.46 -6.35
C THR A 22 3.15 -1.89 -7.63
N LEU A 23 3.81 -2.72 -8.44
CA LEU A 23 4.49 -2.26 -9.65
C LEU A 23 3.49 -1.76 -10.69
N LEU A 24 2.44 -2.52 -10.98
CA LEU A 24 1.44 -2.14 -11.99
C LEU A 24 0.63 -0.92 -11.57
N PHE A 25 0.11 -0.92 -10.34
CA PHE A 25 -0.87 0.07 -9.91
C PHE A 25 -0.25 1.25 -9.14
N CYS A 26 0.78 1.03 -8.33
CA CYS A 26 1.36 2.11 -7.54
C CYS A 26 2.52 2.81 -8.24
N VAL A 27 3.16 2.17 -9.24
CA VAL A 27 4.34 2.73 -9.93
C VAL A 27 4.05 3.03 -11.40
N VAL A 28 3.75 2.01 -12.21
CA VAL A 28 3.68 2.16 -13.67
C VAL A 28 2.62 3.17 -14.09
N PHE A 29 1.38 3.01 -13.60
CA PHE A 29 0.31 3.92 -14.00
C PHE A 29 0.54 5.37 -13.54
N PRO A 30 0.85 5.66 -12.26
CA PRO A 30 1.14 7.03 -11.83
C PRO A 30 2.35 7.64 -12.55
N PHE A 31 3.36 6.84 -12.86
CA PHE A 31 4.54 7.29 -13.61
C PHE A 31 4.20 7.67 -15.06
N VAL A 32 3.45 6.81 -15.77
CA VAL A 32 2.98 7.11 -17.13
C VAL A 32 2.08 8.34 -17.12
N TRP A 33 1.18 8.45 -16.13
CA TRP A 33 0.34 9.63 -15.97
C TRP A 33 1.18 10.88 -15.76
N TRP A 34 2.18 10.83 -14.88
CA TRP A 34 3.09 11.95 -14.65
C TRP A 34 3.77 12.41 -15.94
N LEU A 35 4.31 11.50 -16.75
CA LEU A 35 5.01 11.83 -18.00
C LEU A 35 4.15 12.57 -19.03
N PHE A 36 2.85 12.25 -19.12
CA PHE A 36 1.95 12.80 -20.15
C PHE A 36 0.99 13.88 -19.67
N ALA A 37 0.71 13.93 -18.36
CA ALA A 37 -0.25 14.86 -17.78
C ALA A 37 0.41 16.14 -17.25
N THR A 38 1.69 16.11 -16.86
CA THR A 38 2.37 17.26 -16.26
C THR A 38 3.26 18.02 -17.22
N VAL A 39 3.63 19.24 -16.83
CA VAL A 39 4.41 20.19 -17.63
C VAL A 39 5.92 19.88 -17.60
N ASP A 40 6.36 18.92 -16.78
CA ASP A 40 7.78 18.71 -16.47
C ASP A 40 8.61 18.23 -17.66
N TYR A 41 8.00 17.49 -18.59
CA TYR A 41 8.71 16.80 -19.68
C TYR A 41 8.42 17.36 -21.07
N HIS A 42 7.75 18.51 -21.18
CA HIS A 42 7.28 19.09 -22.45
C HIS A 42 6.42 18.15 -23.34
N ASN A 43 6.00 17.00 -22.79
CA ASN A 43 5.19 15.98 -23.44
C ASN A 43 3.71 16.05 -23.02
N GLN A 44 3.28 17.22 -22.51
CA GLN A 44 1.95 17.39 -21.94
C GLN A 44 0.89 17.24 -23.03
N LYS A 45 0.10 16.16 -22.93
CA LYS A 45 -1.06 15.91 -23.80
C LYS A 45 -2.37 16.42 -23.20
N ILE A 46 -2.42 16.54 -21.87
CA ILE A 46 -3.62 16.95 -21.14
C ILE A 46 -3.39 18.37 -20.60
N THR A 47 -4.10 19.34 -21.16
CA THR A 47 -3.96 20.76 -20.81
C THR A 47 -4.86 21.20 -19.65
N ASN A 48 -5.95 20.48 -19.40
CA ASN A 48 -6.89 20.80 -18.34
C ASN A 48 -6.39 20.31 -16.97
N LEU A 49 -5.94 21.26 -16.14
CA LEU A 49 -5.41 21.03 -14.79
C LEU A 49 -6.40 20.31 -13.87
N ALA A 50 -7.69 20.65 -13.94
CA ALA A 50 -8.71 20.02 -13.10
C ALA A 50 -8.85 18.52 -13.43
N ILE A 51 -8.74 18.15 -14.71
CA ILE A 51 -8.76 16.75 -15.15
C ILE A 51 -7.51 16.01 -14.64
N CYS A 52 -6.33 16.62 -14.81
CA CYS A 52 -5.07 16.00 -14.36
C CYS A 52 -5.08 15.68 -12.87
N ILE A 53 -5.54 16.64 -12.05
CA ILE A 53 -5.61 16.49 -10.60
C ILE A 53 -6.71 15.51 -10.20
N SER A 54 -7.90 15.63 -10.76
CA SER A 54 -9.04 14.77 -10.38
C SER A 54 -8.75 13.30 -10.69
N VAL A 55 -8.15 13.01 -11.85
CA VAL A 55 -7.83 11.62 -12.24
C VAL A 55 -6.83 11.00 -11.26
N ILE A 56 -5.73 11.68 -10.91
CA ILE A 56 -4.73 11.10 -10.01
C ILE A 56 -5.26 10.94 -8.57
N VAL A 57 -6.10 11.86 -8.11
CA VAL A 57 -6.74 11.77 -6.78
C VAL A 57 -7.72 10.61 -6.73
N ILE A 58 -8.64 10.53 -7.70
CA ILE A 58 -9.62 9.43 -7.79
C ILE A 58 -8.89 8.10 -7.94
N TYR A 59 -7.85 8.04 -8.79
CA TYR A 59 -7.04 6.84 -8.96
C TYR A 59 -6.38 6.40 -7.64
N SER A 60 -5.77 7.34 -6.91
CA SER A 60 -5.12 7.03 -5.63
C SER A 60 -6.12 6.48 -4.61
N LEU A 61 -7.31 7.07 -4.52
CA LEU A 61 -8.40 6.56 -3.67
C LEU A 61 -8.86 5.17 -4.10
N LEU A 62 -9.02 4.92 -5.40
CA LEU A 62 -9.38 3.61 -5.95
C LEU A 62 -8.32 2.54 -5.61
N ILE A 63 -7.03 2.84 -5.75
CA ILE A 63 -5.97 1.87 -5.43
C ILE A 63 -5.89 1.60 -3.93
N ILE A 64 -6.07 2.61 -3.09
CA ILE A 64 -6.16 2.42 -1.63
C ILE A 64 -7.36 1.52 -1.30
N GLY A 65 -8.54 1.80 -1.88
CA GLY A 65 -9.73 0.97 -1.70
C GLY A 65 -9.54 -0.47 -2.19
N LEU A 66 -8.89 -0.66 -3.34
CA LEU A 66 -8.58 -1.98 -3.88
C LEU A 66 -7.59 -2.74 -3.00
N ASN A 67 -6.60 -2.06 -2.43
CA ASN A 67 -5.65 -2.66 -1.49
C ASN A 67 -6.37 -3.12 -0.19
N ILE A 68 -7.34 -2.34 0.30
CA ILE A 68 -8.23 -2.73 1.40
C ILE A 68 -9.05 -3.96 1.07
N LEU A 69 -9.68 -3.97 -0.10
CA LEU A 69 -10.50 -5.09 -0.56
C LEU A 69 -9.67 -6.38 -0.73
N LEU A 70 -8.50 -6.29 -1.38
CA LEU A 70 -7.63 -7.45 -1.60
C LEU A 70 -6.98 -7.95 -0.31
N HIS A 71 -6.75 -7.06 0.66
CA HIS A 71 -6.36 -7.47 2.01
C HIS A 71 -7.48 -8.24 2.71
N TYR A 72 -8.73 -7.77 2.62
CA TYR A 72 -9.90 -8.46 3.17
C TYR A 72 -10.05 -9.88 2.61
N PHE A 73 -9.83 -10.07 1.30
CA PHE A 73 -9.82 -11.39 0.66
C PHE A 73 -8.54 -12.21 0.91
N LYS A 74 -7.63 -11.76 1.78
CA LYS A 74 -6.35 -12.41 2.11
C LYS A 74 -5.44 -12.67 0.89
N VAL A 75 -5.63 -11.91 -0.18
CA VAL A 75 -4.78 -11.92 -1.38
C VAL A 75 -3.52 -11.12 -1.10
N LEU A 76 -3.68 -9.92 -0.53
CA LEU A 76 -2.57 -9.04 -0.14
C LEU A 76 -2.30 -9.10 1.37
N ASN A 77 -1.03 -9.07 1.73
CA ASN A 77 -0.59 -8.96 3.12
C ASN A 77 -0.73 -7.51 3.61
N ILE A 78 -1.10 -7.29 4.88
CA ILE A 78 -1.21 -5.95 5.48
C ILE A 78 0.11 -5.15 5.44
N ARG A 79 1.24 -5.85 5.35
CA ARG A 79 2.55 -5.20 5.13
C ARG A 79 2.65 -4.48 3.77
N SER A 80 1.77 -4.76 2.81
CA SER A 80 1.74 -4.06 1.51
C SER A 80 1.42 -2.57 1.68
N TYR A 81 0.72 -2.18 2.74
CA TYR A 81 0.32 -0.79 2.99
C TYR A 81 1.54 0.10 3.23
N ASN A 82 2.54 -0.43 3.93
CA ASN A 82 3.82 0.23 4.21
C ASN A 82 4.62 0.60 2.95
N PHE A 83 4.29 0.00 1.80
CA PHE A 83 4.92 0.32 0.51
C PHE A 83 3.97 1.08 -0.40
N ASN A 84 2.75 0.59 -0.58
CA ASN A 84 1.80 1.13 -1.55
C ASN A 84 1.38 2.57 -1.21
N ILE A 85 1.07 2.86 0.06
CA ILE A 85 0.58 4.19 0.46
C ILE A 85 1.69 5.25 0.34
N PRO A 86 2.92 5.04 0.85
CA PRO A 86 3.99 6.01 0.65
C PRO A 86 4.33 6.25 -0.82
N ILE A 87 4.39 5.20 -1.65
CA ILE A 87 4.68 5.33 -3.09
C ILE A 87 3.59 6.16 -3.79
N LEU A 88 2.31 5.86 -3.57
CA LEU A 88 1.22 6.62 -4.16
C LEU A 88 1.26 8.09 -3.73
N SER A 89 1.62 8.33 -2.47
CA SER A 89 1.70 9.68 -1.92
C SER A 89 2.84 10.50 -2.53
N VAL A 90 3.96 9.87 -2.91
CA VAL A 90 5.02 10.52 -3.70
C VAL A 90 4.51 10.98 -5.03
N PHE A 91 3.89 10.07 -5.80
CA PHE A 91 3.39 10.41 -7.11
C PHE A 91 2.31 11.48 -7.03
N LEU A 92 1.41 11.37 -6.06
CA LEU A 92 0.39 12.37 -5.82
C LEU A 92 1.01 13.73 -5.51
N TRP A 93 2.00 13.78 -4.60
CA TRP A 93 2.74 15.02 -4.28
C TRP A 93 3.40 15.63 -5.53
N ILE A 94 4.14 14.81 -6.27
CA ILE A 94 4.89 15.26 -7.46
C ILE A 94 3.94 15.79 -8.53
N ILE A 95 2.83 15.10 -8.78
CA ILE A 95 1.85 15.51 -9.81
C ILE A 95 1.10 16.77 -9.37
N LEU A 96 0.67 16.87 -8.12
CA LEU A 96 -0.03 18.06 -7.61
C LEU A 96 0.86 19.31 -7.67
N THR A 97 2.12 19.16 -7.29
CA THR A 97 3.07 20.28 -7.26
C THR A 97 3.70 20.58 -8.62
N SER A 98 3.40 19.78 -9.65
CA SER A 98 3.87 20.00 -11.03
C SER A 98 3.33 21.23 -11.72
N TYR A 99 2.19 21.72 -11.27
CA TYR A 99 1.56 22.91 -11.82
C TYR A 99 1.99 24.20 -11.11
N ILE A 100 2.85 24.09 -10.09
CA ILE A 100 3.42 25.26 -9.40
C ILE A 100 4.63 25.74 -10.20
N SER A 101 4.44 26.79 -11.00
CA SER A 101 5.43 27.31 -11.96
C SER A 101 6.80 27.66 -11.38
N LYS A 102 6.86 28.03 -10.10
CA LYS A 102 8.12 28.37 -9.41
C LYS A 102 8.84 27.16 -8.80
N PHE A 103 8.26 25.96 -8.89
CA PHE A 103 8.76 24.78 -8.19
C PHE A 103 9.43 23.79 -9.16
N ASN A 104 10.76 23.91 -9.24
CA ASN A 104 11.60 23.06 -10.08
C ASN A 104 11.49 21.58 -9.68
N ILE A 105 11.61 20.69 -10.66
CA ILE A 105 11.54 19.23 -10.49
C ILE A 105 12.50 18.72 -9.42
N TYR A 106 13.73 19.23 -9.36
CA TYR A 106 14.71 18.81 -8.34
C TYR A 106 14.27 19.16 -6.92
N ALA A 107 13.74 20.38 -6.72
CA ALA A 107 13.23 20.80 -5.42
C ALA A 107 12.00 19.97 -5.02
N ARG A 108 11.15 19.64 -5.99
CA ARG A 108 9.96 18.82 -5.78
C ARG A 108 10.29 17.40 -5.36
N VAL A 109 11.24 16.77 -6.03
CA VAL A 109 11.74 15.43 -5.68
C VAL A 109 12.42 15.47 -4.30
N GLY A 110 13.18 16.53 -4.00
CA GLY A 110 13.78 16.73 -2.67
C GLY A 110 12.75 16.78 -1.55
N VAL A 111 11.68 17.57 -1.71
CA VAL A 111 10.58 17.61 -0.73
C VAL A 111 9.79 16.30 -0.70
N ALA A 112 9.65 15.62 -1.84
CA ALA A 112 8.98 14.31 -1.90
C ALA A 112 9.64 13.28 -0.98
N ILE A 113 10.97 13.32 -0.81
CA ILE A 113 11.68 12.45 0.14
C ILE A 113 11.20 12.71 1.58
N ALA A 114 11.10 13.97 1.99
CA ALA A 114 10.59 14.31 3.31
C ALA A 114 9.13 13.85 3.49
N VAL A 115 8.30 14.04 2.46
CA VAL A 115 6.91 13.57 2.44
C VAL A 115 6.84 12.04 2.59
N VAL A 116 7.69 11.28 1.89
CA VAL A 116 7.77 9.81 2.03
C VAL A 116 8.07 9.42 3.45
N VAL A 117 9.07 10.04 4.07
CA VAL A 117 9.49 9.68 5.42
C VAL A 117 8.33 9.88 6.40
N VAL A 118 7.69 11.05 6.36
CA VAL A 118 6.55 11.36 7.23
C VAL A 118 5.39 10.38 7.00
N ILE A 119 5.02 10.12 5.75
CA ILE A 119 3.91 9.21 5.43
C ILE A 119 4.25 7.77 5.80
N THR A 120 5.47 7.33 5.58
CA THR A 120 5.93 5.99 5.96
C THR A 120 5.85 5.80 7.46
N LEU A 121 6.25 6.79 8.27
CA LEU A 121 6.11 6.72 9.72
C LEU A 121 4.64 6.60 10.16
N ILE A 122 3.75 7.40 9.56
CA ILE A 122 2.30 7.37 9.85
C ILE A 122 1.71 6.00 9.49
N VAL A 123 2.04 5.48 8.29
CA VAL A 123 1.52 4.21 7.79
C VAL A 123 2.07 3.04 8.60
N ASN A 124 3.35 3.05 8.95
CA ASN A 124 3.94 2.01 9.80
C ASN A 124 3.28 1.98 11.18
N PHE A 125 3.05 3.16 11.78
CA PHE A 125 2.37 3.26 13.07
C PHE A 125 0.93 2.74 13.03
N THR A 126 0.17 3.13 12.01
CA THR A 126 -1.22 2.65 11.84
C THR A 126 -1.28 1.16 11.54
N THR A 127 -0.40 0.65 10.68
CA THR A 127 -0.31 -0.77 10.33
C THR A 127 0.05 -1.60 11.56
N GLY A 128 1.03 -1.17 12.37
CA GLY A 128 1.39 -1.86 13.61
C GLY A 128 0.21 -1.96 14.59
N LYS A 129 -0.54 -0.86 14.76
CA LYS A 129 -1.75 -0.87 15.61
C LYS A 129 -2.83 -1.82 15.09
N ILE A 130 -2.98 -1.95 13.77
CA ILE A 130 -3.93 -2.89 13.17
C ILE A 130 -3.46 -4.33 13.38
N GLU A 131 -2.17 -4.62 13.18
CA GLU A 131 -1.58 -5.94 13.44
C GLU A 131 -1.80 -6.38 14.91
N ASP A 132 -1.49 -5.51 15.87
CA ASP A 132 -1.70 -5.78 17.31
C ASP A 132 -3.16 -6.10 17.65
N ASN A 133 -4.10 -5.35 17.06
CA ASN A 133 -5.52 -5.56 17.30
C ASN A 133 -6.02 -6.87 16.68
N MET A 134 -5.48 -7.27 15.52
CA MET A 134 -5.80 -8.56 14.90
C MET A 134 -5.26 -9.72 15.75
N GLU A 135 -4.06 -9.60 16.30
CA GLU A 135 -3.48 -10.64 17.15
C GLU A 135 -4.27 -10.83 18.45
N LYS A 136 -4.67 -9.73 19.11
CA LYS A 136 -5.51 -9.79 20.32
C LYS A 136 -6.85 -10.50 20.06
N LYS A 137 -7.52 -10.16 18.95
CA LYS A 137 -8.78 -10.82 18.56
C LYS A 137 -8.61 -12.30 18.27
N ALA A 138 -7.50 -12.68 17.63
CA ALA A 138 -7.21 -14.08 17.34
C ALA A 138 -7.05 -14.90 18.63
N LYS A 139 -6.29 -14.39 19.61
CA LYS A 139 -6.10 -15.05 20.92
C LYS A 139 -7.42 -15.20 21.68
N GLN A 140 -8.24 -14.15 21.72
CA GLN A 140 -9.57 -14.21 22.36
C GLN A 140 -10.46 -15.29 21.74
N LEU A 141 -10.47 -15.40 20.41
CA LEU A 141 -11.27 -16.39 19.69
C LEU A 141 -10.79 -17.84 19.95
N GLU A 142 -9.48 -18.02 20.16
CA GLU A 142 -8.89 -19.32 20.50
C GLU A 142 -9.22 -19.73 21.94
N GLU A 143 -9.12 -18.80 22.89
CA GLU A 143 -9.54 -19.02 24.28
C GLU A 143 -11.04 -19.34 24.40
N GLU A 144 -11.90 -18.66 23.65
CA GLU A 144 -13.34 -18.95 23.62
C GLU A 144 -13.65 -20.34 23.05
N LYS A 145 -12.92 -20.78 22.02
CA LYS A 145 -13.07 -22.12 21.45
C LYS A 145 -12.64 -23.21 22.43
N LEU A 146 -11.49 -23.03 23.08
CA LEU A 146 -10.98 -23.94 24.10
C LEU A 146 -11.94 -24.07 25.28
N LYS A 147 -12.52 -22.96 25.75
CA LYS A 147 -13.54 -22.99 26.82
C LYS A 147 -14.77 -23.81 26.42
N LYS A 148 -15.27 -23.62 25.20
CA LYS A 148 -16.42 -24.40 24.69
C LYS A 148 -16.10 -25.89 24.58
N GLU A 149 -14.93 -26.26 24.07
CA GLU A 149 -14.50 -27.66 23.98
C GLU A 149 -14.41 -28.32 25.36
N ILE A 150 -13.92 -27.60 26.38
CA ILE A 150 -13.85 -28.10 27.76
C ILE A 150 -15.26 -28.26 28.36
N GLU A 151 -16.18 -27.32 28.10
CA GLU A 151 -17.57 -27.44 28.56
C GLU A 151 -18.30 -28.63 27.92
N ASP A 152 -18.07 -28.88 26.62
CA ASP A 152 -18.67 -30.00 25.90
C ASP A 152 -18.12 -31.36 26.37
N LEU A 153 -16.85 -31.44 26.78
CA LEU A 153 -16.24 -32.66 27.32
C LEU A 153 -16.70 -33.01 28.76
N ASN A 154 -17.24 -32.03 29.49
CA ASN A 154 -17.68 -32.21 30.88
C ASN A 154 -19.20 -32.47 31.01
N LYS A 155 -19.93 -32.57 29.89
CA LYS A 155 -21.35 -32.96 29.82
C LYS A 155 -21.51 -34.40 29.38
#